data_AF-A0A0R3MN73-F1
#
_entry.id   AF-A0A0R3MN73-F1
#
_cell.length_a   1.000
_cell.length_b   1.000
_cell.length_c   1.000
_cell.angle_alpha   90.00
_cell.angle_beta   90.00
_cell.angle_gamma   90.00
#
_symmetry.space_group_name_H-M   'P 1'
#
loop_
_entity.id
_entity.type
_entity.pdbx_description
1 polymer ?
#
loop_
_entity_poly.entity_id
_entity_poly.type
_entity_poly.pdbx_seq_one_letter_code
_entity_poly.pdbx_strand_id
1 'polypeptide(L)'
;MGKVKLLQSDSQAPMKPSAQTQKLVDTNRQMRRYRAWKGEQFELIARGGSGEQWRELRMVLRLMSYEEIELRLVEHIRHQTWLLEADEETRAAALSLIHGAIIKLRIRNGYAPLNDSLPGEPPTAFERIRELLQVT
;
A
#
# COMPACT_ATOMS: atom_id res chain seq x y z
N MET A 1 13.73 -68.46 11.00
CA MET A 1 12.88 -67.40 10.42
C MET A 1 13.08 -66.12 11.22
N GLY A 2 13.94 -65.21 10.76
CA GLY A 2 14.25 -63.95 11.45
C GLY A 2 13.37 -62.81 10.94
N LYS A 3 12.67 -62.10 11.83
CA LYS A 3 11.89 -60.90 11.49
C LYS A 3 12.84 -59.73 11.26
N VAL A 4 12.93 -59.25 10.03
CA VAL A 4 13.63 -58.01 9.70
C VAL A 4 12.71 -56.83 10.04
N LYS A 5 13.09 -56.02 11.03
CA LYS A 5 12.48 -54.71 11.27
C LYS A 5 12.93 -53.76 10.16
N LEU A 6 12.03 -53.41 9.26
CA LEU A 6 12.23 -52.32 8.31
C LEU A 6 12.30 -51.01 9.09
N LEU A 7 13.52 -50.47 9.22
CA LEU A 7 13.75 -49.08 9.62
C LEU A 7 13.07 -48.19 8.58
N GLN A 8 12.07 -47.41 9.01
CA GLN A 8 11.50 -46.35 8.20
C GLN A 8 12.62 -45.36 7.87
N SER A 9 12.92 -45.24 6.58
CA SER A 9 13.91 -44.33 6.02
C SER A 9 13.62 -42.89 6.46
N ASP A 10 14.64 -42.20 6.98
CA ASP A 10 14.65 -40.76 7.26
C ASP A 10 14.32 -39.88 6.03
N SER A 11 14.18 -40.48 4.84
CA SER A 11 13.80 -39.83 3.59
C SER A 11 12.36 -39.29 3.55
N GLN A 12 11.57 -39.44 4.62
CA GLN A 12 10.21 -38.87 4.73
C GLN A 12 10.12 -37.67 5.69
N ALA A 13 11.24 -37.18 6.23
CA ALA A 13 11.23 -35.93 6.99
C ALA A 13 11.00 -34.74 6.04
N PRO A 14 10.02 -33.85 6.28
CA PRO A 14 9.85 -32.66 5.47
C PRO A 14 11.14 -31.83 5.56
N MET A 15 11.76 -31.55 4.40
CA MET A 15 12.95 -30.70 4.32
C MET A 15 12.69 -29.41 5.09
N LYS A 16 13.48 -29.15 6.14
CA LYS A 16 13.43 -27.87 6.84
C LYS A 16 13.72 -26.76 5.81
N PRO A 17 12.85 -25.76 5.68
CA PRO A 17 13.09 -24.66 4.77
C PRO A 17 14.43 -24.01 5.11
N SER A 18 15.20 -23.68 4.07
CA SER A 18 16.47 -22.96 4.24
C SER A 18 16.26 -21.68 5.04
N ALA A 19 17.30 -21.18 5.71
CA ALA A 19 17.21 -19.92 6.45
C ALA A 19 16.67 -18.75 5.59
N GLN A 20 17.00 -18.74 4.29
CA GLN A 20 16.48 -17.76 3.33
C GLN A 20 14.98 -17.95 3.06
N THR A 21 14.54 -19.20 2.86
CA THR A 21 13.11 -19.52 2.67
C THR A 21 12.29 -19.17 3.91
N GLN A 22 12.80 -19.49 5.10
CA GLN A 22 12.15 -19.15 6.36
C GLN A 22 12.03 -17.63 6.53
N LYS A 23 13.09 -16.88 6.23
CA LYS A 23 13.08 -15.40 6.26
C LYS A 23 12.05 -14.81 5.30
N LEU A 24 11.88 -15.39 4.10
CA LEU A 24 10.85 -14.97 3.14
C LEU A 24 9.44 -15.24 3.68
N VAL A 25 9.22 -16.41 4.28
CA VAL A 25 7.93 -16.76 4.90
C VAL A 25 7.58 -15.80 6.04
N ASP A 26 8.55 -15.49 6.91
CA ASP A 26 8.34 -14.60 8.04
C ASP A 26 8.08 -13.17 7.59
N THR A 27 8.85 -12.68 6.61
CA THR A 27 8.62 -11.37 5.96
C THR A 27 7.21 -11.30 5.36
N ASN A 28 6.80 -12.34 4.61
CA ASN A 28 5.48 -12.38 4.02
C ASN A 28 4.36 -12.40 5.08
N ARG A 29 4.56 -13.12 6.19
CA ARG A 29 3.62 -13.14 7.32
C ARG A 29 3.51 -11.76 7.98
N GLN A 30 4.63 -11.08 8.21
CA GLN A 30 4.65 -9.72 8.75
C GLN A 30 3.93 -8.74 7.82
N MET A 31 4.21 -8.79 6.52
CA MET A 31 3.56 -7.92 5.53
C MET A 31 2.05 -8.17 5.44
N ARG A 32 1.58 -9.41 5.57
CA ARG A 32 0.15 -9.72 5.62
C ARG A 32 -0.51 -9.11 6.86
N ARG A 33 0.09 -9.27 8.03
CA ARG A 33 -0.41 -8.68 9.29
C ARG A 33 -0.46 -7.15 9.20
N TYR A 34 0.60 -6.53 8.68
CA TYR A 34 0.65 -5.09 8.47
C TYR A 34 -0.48 -4.60 7.54
N ARG A 35 -0.72 -5.29 6.42
CA ARG A 35 -1.81 -4.95 5.49
C ARG A 35 -3.19 -5.11 6.13
N ALA A 36 -3.40 -6.16 6.91
CA ALA A 36 -4.65 -6.38 7.64
C ALA A 36 -4.89 -5.25 8.65
N TRP A 37 -3.90 -4.94 9.48
CA TRP A 37 -3.95 -3.84 10.43
C TRP A 37 -4.21 -2.48 9.75
N LYS A 38 -3.52 -2.17 8.63
CA LYS A 38 -3.81 -0.94 7.86
C LYS A 38 -5.23 -0.91 7.31
N GLY A 39 -5.77 -2.07 6.92
CA GLY A 39 -7.17 -2.20 6.53
C GLY A 39 -8.13 -1.88 7.68
N GLU A 40 -7.87 -2.42 8.87
CA GLU A 40 -8.66 -2.15 10.08
C GLU A 40 -8.61 -0.68 10.47
N GLN A 41 -7.43 -0.05 10.43
CA GLN A 41 -7.28 1.38 10.69
C GLN A 41 -8.10 2.23 9.70
N PHE A 42 -8.08 1.86 8.42
CA PHE A 42 -8.92 2.52 7.43
C PHE A 42 -10.41 2.35 7.73
N GLU A 43 -10.86 1.13 8.08
CA GLU A 43 -12.26 0.89 8.41
C GLU A 43 -12.71 1.63 9.69
N LEU A 44 -11.82 1.86 10.65
CA LEU A 44 -12.09 2.69 11.82
C LEU A 44 -12.32 4.15 11.41
N ILE A 45 -11.43 4.70 10.57
CA ILE A 45 -11.59 6.05 10.01
C ILE A 45 -12.88 6.14 9.17
N ALA A 46 -13.17 5.11 8.38
CA ALA A 46 -14.35 5.05 7.51
C ALA A 46 -15.69 4.86 8.26
N ARG A 47 -15.66 4.66 9.58
CA ARG A 47 -16.84 4.68 10.45
C ARG A 47 -17.11 6.06 11.06
N GLY A 48 -16.16 6.99 10.94
CA GLY A 48 -16.32 8.38 11.36
C GLY A 48 -17.21 9.20 10.42
N GLY A 49 -17.40 10.48 10.74
CA GLY A 49 -18.28 11.39 9.99
C GLY A 49 -17.93 11.55 8.50
N SER A 50 -16.66 11.36 8.13
CA SER A 50 -16.18 11.45 6.74
C SER A 50 -16.08 10.08 6.03
N GLY A 51 -16.74 9.05 6.57
CA GLY A 51 -16.49 7.68 6.17
C GLY A 51 -16.88 7.34 4.74
N GLU A 52 -17.92 7.97 4.22
CA GLU A 52 -18.32 7.83 2.81
C GLU A 52 -17.27 8.41 1.87
N GLN A 53 -16.78 9.60 2.19
CA GLN A 53 -15.76 10.30 1.42
C GLN A 53 -14.44 9.53 1.39
N TRP A 54 -14.06 8.87 2.48
CA TRP A 54 -12.92 7.96 2.52
C TRP A 54 -13.08 6.75 1.57
N ARG A 55 -14.29 6.17 1.50
CA ARG A 55 -14.58 5.07 0.58
C ARG A 55 -14.55 5.53 -0.87
N GLU A 56 -15.09 6.71 -1.15
CA GLU A 56 -15.03 7.34 -2.47
C GLU A 56 -13.58 7.55 -2.92
N LEU A 57 -12.76 8.21 -2.08
CA LEU A 57 -11.33 8.42 -2.36
C LEU A 57 -10.63 7.10 -2.67
N ARG A 58 -10.86 6.06 -1.85
CA ARG A 58 -10.29 4.73 -2.07
C ARG A 58 -10.77 4.08 -3.37
N MET A 59 -12.02 4.31 -3.77
CA MET A 59 -12.57 3.80 -5.03
C MET A 59 -11.91 4.48 -6.23
N VAL A 60 -11.82 5.82 -6.20
CA VAL A 60 -11.16 6.61 -7.25
C VAL A 60 -9.71 6.16 -7.42
N LEU A 61 -8.96 6.05 -6.32
CA LEU A 61 -7.57 5.57 -6.35
C LEU A 61 -7.41 4.14 -6.90
N ARG A 62 -8.45 3.29 -6.78
CA ARG A 62 -8.43 1.92 -7.28
C ARG A 62 -8.72 1.84 -8.79
N LEU A 63 -9.57 2.73 -9.28
CA LEU A 63 -10.06 2.73 -10.67
C LEU A 63 -9.20 3.55 -11.62
N MET A 64 -8.37 4.46 -11.10
CA MET A 64 -7.52 5.34 -11.89
C MET A 64 -6.47 4.59 -12.72
N SER A 65 -6.26 5.04 -13.96
CA SER A 65 -5.18 4.54 -14.82
C SER A 65 -3.86 5.31 -14.59
N TYR A 66 -2.76 4.78 -15.12
CA TYR A 66 -1.45 5.42 -14.96
C TYR A 66 -1.37 6.78 -15.66
N GLU A 67 -1.98 6.89 -16.84
CA GLU A 67 -1.99 8.10 -17.66
C GLU A 67 -2.76 9.25 -17.01
N GLU A 68 -3.73 8.91 -16.16
CA GLU A 68 -4.60 9.88 -15.50
C GLU A 68 -4.01 10.47 -14.22
N ILE A 69 -2.99 9.82 -13.66
CA ILE A 69 -2.54 10.08 -12.29
C ILE A 69 -1.99 11.50 -12.10
N GLU A 70 -1.24 12.01 -13.07
CA GLU A 70 -0.53 13.29 -12.95
C GLU A 70 -1.48 14.51 -12.95
N LEU A 71 -2.64 14.39 -13.61
CA LEU A 71 -3.59 15.49 -13.76
C LEU A 71 -4.89 15.24 -13.01
N ARG A 72 -5.53 14.09 -13.21
CA ARG A 72 -6.86 13.82 -12.65
C ARG A 72 -6.83 13.61 -11.15
N LEU A 73 -5.76 13.03 -10.61
CA LEU A 73 -5.67 12.83 -9.16
C LEU A 73 -5.55 14.16 -8.43
N VAL A 74 -4.66 15.04 -8.90
CA VAL A 74 -4.46 16.37 -8.32
C VAL A 74 -5.76 17.18 -8.36
N GLU A 75 -6.46 17.17 -9.49
CA GLU A 75 -7.73 17.88 -9.63
C GLU A 75 -8.82 17.29 -8.75
N HIS A 76 -8.92 15.95 -8.68
CA HIS A 76 -9.88 15.28 -7.81
C HIS A 76 -9.67 15.69 -6.35
N ILE A 77 -8.43 15.68 -5.85
CA ILE A 77 -8.11 16.10 -4.48
C ILE A 77 -8.42 17.58 -4.25
N ARG A 78 -8.18 18.45 -5.23
CA ARG A 78 -8.50 19.89 -5.12
C ARG A 78 -10.00 20.13 -4.87
N HIS A 79 -10.87 19.25 -5.34
CA HIS A 79 -12.32 19.34 -5.12
C HIS A 79 -12.81 18.67 -3.82
N GLN A 80 -11.92 18.03 -3.05
CA GLN A 80 -12.29 17.38 -1.79
C GLN A 80 -12.20 18.36 -0.62
N THR A 81 -13.15 19.29 -0.50
CA THR A 81 -13.18 20.30 0.58
C THR A 81 -13.07 19.65 1.96
N TRP A 82 -13.78 18.54 2.20
CA TRP A 82 -13.72 17.79 3.46
C TRP A 82 -12.30 17.36 3.84
N LEU A 83 -11.44 17.07 2.85
CA LEU A 83 -10.08 16.63 3.06
C LEU A 83 -9.14 17.82 3.24
N LEU A 84 -9.34 18.90 2.48
CA LEU A 84 -8.56 20.13 2.62
C LEU A 84 -8.78 20.81 3.98
N GLU A 85 -9.98 20.71 4.54
CA GLU A 85 -10.36 21.27 5.84
C GLU A 85 -10.17 20.31 7.01
N ALA A 86 -9.81 19.05 6.76
CA ALA A 86 -9.59 18.07 7.82
C ALA A 86 -8.36 18.41 8.68
N ASP A 87 -8.23 17.78 9.85
CA ASP A 87 -7.01 17.86 10.66
C ASP A 87 -5.78 17.26 9.94
N GLU A 88 -4.59 17.61 10.43
CA GLU A 88 -3.32 17.17 9.83
C GLU A 88 -3.17 15.65 9.81
N GLU A 89 -3.65 14.95 10.85
CA GLU A 89 -3.56 13.48 10.93
C GLU A 89 -4.38 12.82 9.81
N THR A 90 -5.59 13.33 9.56
CA THR A 90 -6.49 12.90 8.48
C THR A 90 -5.86 13.18 7.12
N ARG A 91 -5.27 14.37 6.92
CA ARG A 91 -4.57 14.73 5.68
C ARG A 91 -3.34 13.85 5.44
N ALA A 92 -2.55 13.58 6.48
CA ALA A 92 -1.40 12.68 6.42
C ALA A 92 -1.80 11.23 6.12
N ALA A 93 -2.90 10.75 6.72
CA ALA A 93 -3.46 9.44 6.43
C ALA A 93 -3.90 9.32 4.96
N ALA A 94 -4.53 10.36 4.41
CA ALA A 94 -4.95 10.41 3.02
C ALA A 94 -3.75 10.43 2.08
N LEU A 95 -2.73 11.25 2.38
CA LEU A 95 -1.49 11.30 1.62
C LEU A 95 -0.78 9.93 1.59
N SER A 96 -0.74 9.22 2.72
CA SER A 96 -0.18 7.86 2.80
C SER A 96 -0.96 6.87 1.93
N LEU A 97 -2.29 6.96 1.91
CA LEU A 97 -3.15 6.13 1.06
C LEU A 97 -2.90 6.42 -0.44
N ILE A 98 -2.83 7.69 -0.80
CA ILE A 98 -2.55 8.18 -2.16
C ILE A 98 -1.18 7.68 -2.63
N HIS A 99 -0.12 7.87 -1.84
CA HIS A 99 1.22 7.40 -2.15
C HIS A 99 1.26 5.89 -2.40
N GLY A 100 0.60 5.13 -1.53
CA GLY A 100 0.50 3.67 -1.69
C GLY A 100 -0.26 3.25 -2.95
N ALA A 101 -1.24 4.03 -3.42
CA ALA A 101 -1.94 3.79 -4.68
C ALA A 101 -1.04 4.11 -5.88
N ILE A 102 -0.36 5.27 -5.86
CA ILE A 102 0.61 5.69 -6.89
C ILE A 102 1.68 4.61 -7.08
N ILE A 103 2.34 4.16 -6.00
CA ILE A 103 3.36 3.10 -6.05
C ILE A 103 2.82 1.83 -6.72
N LYS A 104 1.63 1.36 -6.30
CA LYS A 104 1.03 0.14 -6.86
C LYS A 104 0.74 0.28 -8.35
N LEU A 105 0.27 1.46 -8.76
CA LEU A 105 -0.04 1.75 -10.15
C LEU A 105 1.24 1.80 -11.00
N ARG A 106 2.30 2.44 -10.50
CA ARG A 106 3.63 2.48 -11.16
C ARG A 106 4.21 1.08 -11.35
N ILE A 107 4.23 0.27 -10.29
CA ILE A 107 4.73 -1.11 -10.34
C ILE A 107 3.94 -1.94 -11.37
N ARG A 108 2.62 -1.82 -11.39
CA ARG A 108 1.77 -2.56 -12.34
C ARG A 108 2.08 -2.22 -13.80
N ASN A 109 2.55 -1.01 -14.07
CA ASN A 109 2.87 -0.51 -15.40
C ASN A 109 4.38 -0.57 -15.71
N GLY A 110 5.18 -1.28 -14.90
CA GLY A 110 6.61 -1.51 -15.19
C GLY A 110 7.54 -0.34 -14.85
N TYR A 111 7.06 0.65 -14.11
CA TYR A 111 7.87 1.79 -13.67
C TYR A 111 8.49 1.57 -12.30
N ALA A 112 9.55 2.33 -12.00
CA ALA A 112 10.12 2.40 -10.66
C ALA A 112 9.05 2.86 -9.64
N PRO A 113 9.01 2.29 -8.43
CA PRO A 113 7.95 2.55 -7.45
C PRO A 113 7.93 4.01 -6.95
N LEU A 114 9.12 4.60 -6.79
CA LEU A 114 9.31 5.99 -6.40
C LEU A 114 9.88 6.77 -7.60
N ASN A 115 9.48 8.02 -7.71
CA ASN A 115 9.91 8.92 -8.78
C ASN A 115 9.73 10.36 -8.29
N ASP A 116 10.58 10.75 -7.36
CA ASP A 116 10.62 12.12 -6.86
C ASP A 116 11.24 13.02 -7.93
N SER A 117 10.73 14.24 -8.05
CA SER A 117 11.25 15.21 -9.01
C SER A 117 12.67 15.66 -8.60
N LEU A 118 13.58 15.76 -9.57
CA LEU A 118 14.89 16.36 -9.34
C LEU A 118 14.79 17.89 -9.29
N PRO A 119 15.78 18.60 -8.70
CA PRO A 119 15.81 20.05 -8.73
C PRO A 119 15.71 20.60 -10.15
N GLY A 120 14.68 21.42 -10.40
CA GLY A 120 14.39 22.02 -11.72
C GLY A 120 13.42 21.22 -12.59
N GLU A 121 13.04 20.01 -12.20
CA GLU A 121 11.97 19.26 -12.86
C GLU A 121 10.58 19.71 -12.36
N PRO A 122 9.53 19.52 -13.17
CA PRO A 122 8.17 19.72 -12.70
C PRO A 122 7.84 18.76 -11.54
N PRO A 123 7.09 19.22 -10.51
CA PRO A 123 6.69 18.37 -9.41
C PRO A 123 5.68 17.31 -9.87
N THR A 124 5.83 16.11 -9.33
CA THR A 124 4.95 14.96 -9.53
C THR A 124 3.58 15.17 -8.88
N ALA A 125 2.57 14.38 -9.26
CA ALA A 125 1.28 14.38 -8.58
C ALA A 125 1.39 14.20 -7.07
N PHE A 126 2.30 13.34 -6.60
CA PHE A 126 2.50 13.14 -5.16
C PHE A 126 2.96 14.42 -4.46
N GLU A 127 3.97 15.09 -5.01
CA GLU A 127 4.50 16.34 -4.44
C GLU A 127 3.46 17.46 -4.47
N ARG A 128 2.72 17.60 -5.57
CA ARG A 128 1.63 18.58 -5.70
C ARG A 128 0.51 18.33 -4.70
N ILE A 129 0.13 17.07 -4.48
CA ILE A 129 -0.90 16.69 -3.51
C ILE A 129 -0.41 16.93 -2.07
N ARG A 130 0.85 16.60 -1.77
CA ARG A 130 1.45 16.87 -0.45
C ARG A 130 1.40 18.36 -0.12
N GLU A 131 1.73 19.22 -1.09
CA GLU A 131 1.64 20.66 -0.97
C GLU A 131 0.18 21.13 -0.77
N LEU A 132 -0.76 20.64 -1.58
CA LEU A 132 -2.19 20.95 -1.44
C LEU A 132 -2.74 20.57 -0.07
N LEU A 133 -2.33 19.43 0.47
CA LEU A 133 -2.75 18.93 1.77
C LEU A 133 -1.97 19.55 2.94
N GLN A 134 -0.96 20.39 2.68
CA GLN A 134 -0.13 21.03 3.71
C GLN A 134 0.39 20.01 4.74
N VAL A 135 0.88 18.86 4.25
CA VAL A 135 1.49 17.82 5.09
C VAL A 135 3.01 17.98 4.98
N THR A 136 3.64 18.32 6.10
CA THR A 136 5.08 18.57 6.20
C THR A 136 5.90 17.29 6.26
#